data_AF-A0A165HT62-F1
#
_entry.id   AF-A0A165HT62-F1
#
_cell.length_a   1.000
_cell.length_b   1.000
_cell.length_c   1.000
_cell.angle_alpha   90.00
_cell.angle_beta   90.00
_cell.angle_gamma   90.00
#
_symmetry.space_group_name_H-M   'P 1'
#
loop_
_entity.id
_entity.type
_entity.pdbx_description
1 polymer ?
#
loop_
_entity_poly.entity_id
_entity_poly.type
_entity_poly.pdbx_seq_one_letter_code
_entity_poly.pdbx_strand_id
1 'polypeptide(L)' 'MTVHGGTGGEDRFTAHDGLWLWPLPPEGPLELVVQWPAFGIAETRVVLDGTELRSLAGGVRPIWD' A
#
# COMPACT_ATOMS: atom_id res chain seq x y z
N MET A 1 3.79 9.67 5.81
CA MET A 1 2.70 8.72 6.04
C MET A 1 1.48 9.55 6.39
N THR A 2 0.61 9.80 5.41
CA THR A 2 -0.58 10.65 5.60
C THR A 2 -1.71 9.74 6.06
N VAL A 3 -2.20 9.94 7.28
CA VAL A 3 -3.31 9.15 7.85
C VAL A 3 -4.62 9.67 7.26
N HIS A 4 -5.36 8.82 6.55
CA HIS A 4 -6.69 9.16 6.04
C HIS A 4 -7.78 8.38 6.79
N GLY A 5 -8.33 9.00 7.83
CA GLY A 5 -9.66 8.74 8.40
C GLY A 5 -9.96 7.34 8.91
N GLY A 6 -10.15 7.19 10.22
CA GLY A 6 -10.76 6.01 10.83
C GLY A 6 -12.22 6.27 11.20
N THR A 7 -13.12 5.34 10.90
CA THR A 7 -14.47 5.29 11.51
C THR A 7 -14.50 4.10 12.46
N GLY A 8 -14.81 4.35 13.73
CA GLY A 8 -14.86 3.33 14.79
C GLY A 8 -16.26 3.24 15.41
N GLY A 9 -16.85 2.04 15.39
CA GLY A 9 -17.90 1.64 16.33
C GLY A 9 -17.28 0.80 17.46
N GLU A 10 -18.03 0.47 18.51
CA GLU A 10 -17.53 -0.23 19.71
C GLU A 10 -16.70 -1.50 19.41
N ASP A 11 -17.01 -2.22 18.33
CA ASP A 11 -16.33 -3.48 17.96
C ASP A 11 -15.63 -3.47 16.58
N ARG A 12 -15.65 -2.36 15.82
CA ARG A 12 -15.06 -2.33 14.47
C ARG A 12 -14.35 -1.03 14.15
N PHE A 13 -13.10 -1.17 13.71
CA PHE A 13 -12.27 -0.10 13.19
C PHE A 13 -11.89 -0.39 11.73
N THR A 14 -12.03 0.60 10.85
CA THR A 14 -11.59 0.53 9.45
C THR A 14 -10.70 1.72 9.15
N ALA A 15 -9.50 1.46 8.61
CA ALA A 15 -8.56 2.46 8.13
C ALA A 15 -8.18 2.17 6.68
N HIS A 16 -7.94 3.24 5.92
CA HIS A 16 -7.46 3.17 4.55
C HIS A 16 -6.12 3.90 4.46
N ASP A 17 -5.06 3.15 4.16
CA ASP A 17 -3.73 3.70 3.92
C ASP A 17 -3.37 3.61 2.45
N GLY A 18 -3.00 4.75 1.86
CA GLY A 18 -2.46 4.83 0.51
C GLY A 18 -0.94 4.92 0.54
N LEU A 19 -0.26 4.09 -0.25
CA LEU A 19 1.19 4.14 -0.44
C LEU A 19 1.49 4.84 -1.78
N TRP A 20 2.30 5.90 -1.74
CA TRP A 20 2.80 6.54 -2.96
C TRP A 20 4.17 5.96 -3.32
N LEU A 21 4.22 5.21 -4.42
CA LEU A 21 5.44 4.54 -4.89
C LEU A 21 6.10 5.41 -5.96
N TRP A 22 7.07 6.23 -5.55
CA TRP A 22 7.94 6.97 -6.47
C TRP A 22 9.40 6.91 -5.98
N PRO A 23 10.36 6.53 -6.84
CA PRO A 23 10.21 6.13 -8.25
C PRO A 23 9.52 4.76 -8.40
N LEU A 24 9.24 4.33 -9.65
CA LEU A 24 8.71 2.98 -9.91
C LEU A 24 9.60 1.91 -9.26
N PRO A 25 9.00 0.90 -8.60
CA PRO A 25 9.77 -0.18 -7.97
C PRO A 25 10.61 -0.94 -9.03
N PRO A 26 11.76 -1.51 -8.63
CA PRO A 26 12.53 -2.41 -9.49
C PRO A 26 11.67 -3.59 -9.99
N GLU A 27 12.09 -4.21 -11.09
CA GLU A 27 11.50 -5.48 -11.52
C GLU A 27 11.78 -6.58 -10.49
N GLY A 28 10.88 -7.56 -10.43
CA GLY A 28 10.96 -8.68 -9.48
C GLY A 28 10.11 -8.48 -8.22
N PRO A 29 10.34 -9.30 -7.18
CA PRO A 29 9.46 -9.35 -6.01
C PRO A 29 9.53 -8.05 -5.18
N LEU A 30 8.36 -7.50 -4.88
CA LEU A 30 8.17 -6.39 -3.94
C LEU A 30 7.47 -6.90 -2.68
N GLU A 31 8.18 -6.95 -1.56
CA GLU A 31 7.61 -7.37 -0.28
C GLU A 31 6.99 -6.17 0.47
N LEU A 32 5.70 -6.27 0.80
CA LEU A 32 5.04 -5.37 1.73
C LEU A 32 4.97 -6.02 3.09
N VAL A 33 5.47 -5.32 4.10
CA VAL A 33 5.45 -5.74 5.51
C VAL A 33 4.60 -4.76 6.30
N VAL A 34 3.59 -5.27 6.99
CA VAL A 34 2.66 -4.46 7.80
C VAL A 34 2.55 -5.05 9.19
N GLN A 35 2.56 -4.18 10.20
CA GLN A 35 2.29 -4.52 11.59
C GLN A 35 1.46 -3.41 12.23
N TRP A 36 0.62 -3.77 13.20
CA TRP A 36 -0.09 -2.79 14.03
C TRP A 36 -0.09 -3.20 15.51
N PRO A 37 1.04 -3.02 16.22
CA PRO A 37 1.18 -3.48 17.60
C PRO A 37 0.14 -2.88 18.57
N ALA A 38 -0.22 -1.61 18.38
CA ALA A 38 -1.21 -0.92 19.20
C ALA A 38 -2.62 -1.56 19.17
N PHE A 39 -2.93 -2.32 18.12
CA PHE A 39 -4.20 -3.04 17.94
C PHE A 39 -3.99 -4.56 17.93
N GLY A 40 -2.82 -5.05 18.36
CA GLY A 40 -2.52 -6.48 18.43
C GLY A 40 -2.36 -7.17 17.06
N ILE A 41 -2.23 -6.42 15.97
CA ILE A 41 -1.99 -7.01 14.64
C ILE A 41 -0.50 -7.32 14.52
N ALA A 42 -0.19 -8.62 14.46
CA ALA A 42 1.16 -9.11 14.27
C ALA A 42 1.71 -8.71 12.88
N GLU A 43 3.02 -8.85 12.72
CA GLU A 43 3.66 -8.62 11.43
C GLU A 43 3.16 -9.60 10.38
N THR A 44 2.74 -9.06 9.25
CA THR A 44 2.24 -9.78 8.09
C THR A 44 3.01 -9.35 6.85
N ARG A 45 3.16 -10.28 5.90
CA ARG A 45 3.94 -10.11 4.68
C ARG A 45 3.11 -10.49 3.47
N VAL A 46 3.25 -9.71 2.40
CA VAL A 46 2.75 -10.08 1.08
C VAL A 46 3.81 -9.73 0.04
N VAL A 47 4.02 -10.63 -0.93
CA VAL A 47 4.89 -10.38 -2.07
C VAL A 47 4.03 -10.02 -3.26
N LEU A 48 4.30 -8.87 -3.86
CA LEU A 48 3.72 -8.39 -5.10
C LEU A 48 4.73 -8.59 -6.24
N ASP A 49 4.24 -8.74 -7.46
CA ASP A 49 5.10 -8.72 -8.65
C ASP A 49 5.39 -7.27 -9.08
N GLY A 50 6.59 -6.79 -8.76
CA GLY A 50 7.07 -5.47 -9.15
C GLY A 50 7.26 -5.33 -10.67
N THR A 51 7.47 -6.43 -11.39
CA THR A 51 7.55 -6.46 -12.85
C THR A 51 6.20 -6.12 -13.46
N GLU A 52 5.12 -6.71 -12.93
CA GLU A 52 3.75 -6.42 -13.37
C GLU A 52 3.38 -4.96 -13.10
N LEU A 53 3.68 -4.45 -11.89
CA LEU A 53 3.47 -3.04 -11.54
C LEU A 53 4.20 -2.09 -12.49
N ARG A 54 5.45 -2.39 -12.83
CA ARG A 54 6.23 -1.59 -13.78
C ARG A 54 5.69 -1.68 -15.20
N SER A 55 5.24 -2.85 -15.64
CA SER A 55 4.61 -3.02 -16.96
C SER A 55 3.37 -2.15 -17.11
N LEU A 56 2.51 -2.13 -16.08
CA LEU A 56 1.30 -1.31 -16.04
C LEU A 56 1.60 0.20 -16.09
N ALA A 57 2.74 0.64 -15.57
CA ALA A 57 3.14 2.05 -15.60
C ALA A 57 3.27 2.60 -17.02
N GLY A 58 3.60 1.76 -18.02
CA GLY A 58 3.63 2.15 -19.43
C GLY A 58 2.25 2.54 -20.01
N GLY A 59 1.16 2.08 -19.38
CA GLY A 59 -0.21 2.41 -19.75
C GLY A 59 -0.77 3.68 -19.10
N VAL A 60 -0.06 4.26 -18.11
CA VAL A 60 -0.54 5.41 -17.35
C VAL A 60 -0.56 6.67 -18.24
N ARG A 61 -1.52 7.57 -17.97
CA ARG A 61 -1.66 8.86 -18.65
C ARG A 61 -1.59 9.98 -17.61
N PRO A 62 -0.84 11.06 -17.87
CA PRO A 62 -0.93 12.27 -17.05
C PRO A 62 -2.36 12.78 -17.06
N ILE A 63 -2.88 13.17 -15.90
CA ILE A 63 -4.21 13.76 -15.75
C ILE A 63 -4.16 15.28 -15.51
N TRP A 64 -2.96 15.84 -15.35
CA TRP A 64 -2.68 17.26 -15.19
C TRP A 64 -1.44 17.64 -16.01
N ASP A 65 -1.46 18.81 -16.64
CA ASP A 65 -0.34 19.42 -17.39
C ASP A 65 0.46 20.41 -16.53
#